data_AF-A0A381R610-F1
#
_entry.id   AF-A0A381R610-F1
#
_cell.length_a   1.000
_cell.length_b   1.000
_cell.length_c   1.000
_cell.angle_alpha   90.00
_cell.angle_beta   90.00
_cell.angle_gamma   90.00
#
_symmetry.space_group_name_H-M   'P 1'
#
loop_
_entity.id
_entity.type
_entity.pdbx_description
1 polymer ?
#
loop_
_entity_poly.entity_id
_entity_poly.type
_entity_poly.pdbx_seq_one_letter_code
_entity_poly.pdbx_strand_id
1 'polypeptide(L)'
;VLLGTEVKSIREGRVNLRDSYGRVEAGEVFIYNIHISSYSHRGYADHETTRRRKLLLKKSEIRKLIGKTVERGMTLVPTRMHFREGRVKVVIGLAKGKKLYDKRETLRRREIDRETRKVIKERGR
;
A
#
# COMPACT_ATOMS: atom_id res chain seq x y z
N VAL A 1 7.42 -11.79 -5.60
CA VAL A 1 8.89 -11.77 -5.43
C VAL A 1 9.46 -10.56 -6.14
N LEU A 2 10.35 -9.80 -5.50
CA LEU A 2 10.95 -8.58 -6.05
C LEU A 2 12.18 -8.88 -6.91
N LEU A 3 12.45 -7.99 -7.87
CA LEU A 3 13.66 -8.00 -8.70
C LEU A 3 14.74 -7.12 -8.07
N GLY A 4 16.01 -7.37 -8.40
CA GLY A 4 17.14 -6.61 -7.86
C GLY A 4 17.04 -5.10 -8.13
N THR A 5 16.57 -4.72 -9.32
CA THR A 5 16.36 -3.31 -9.70
C THR A 5 15.26 -2.64 -8.89
N GLU A 6 14.19 -3.35 -8.54
CA GLU A 6 13.15 -2.83 -7.66
C GLU A 6 13.64 -2.61 -6.23
N VAL A 7 14.47 -3.51 -5.71
CA VAL A 7 15.04 -3.36 -4.37
C VAL A 7 15.92 -2.10 -4.29
N LYS A 8 16.63 -1.78 -5.38
CA LYS A 8 17.41 -0.54 -5.49
C LYS A 8 16.50 0.69 -5.55
N SER A 9 15.45 0.69 -6.37
CA SER A 9 14.47 1.79 -6.42
C SER A 9 13.77 2.04 -5.08
N ILE A 10 13.36 0.98 -4.38
CA ILE A 10 12.75 1.09 -3.04
C ILE A 10 13.74 1.68 -2.05
N ARG A 11 15.04 1.36 -2.15
CA ARG A 11 16.09 1.91 -1.29
C ARG A 11 16.29 3.40 -1.52
N GLU A 12 16.09 3.88 -2.74
CA GLU A 12 16.06 5.31 -3.08
C GLU A 12 14.74 6.00 -2.70
N GLY A 13 13.78 5.28 -2.08
CA GLY A 13 12.47 5.83 -1.73
C GLY A 13 11.53 6.02 -2.91
N ARG A 14 11.87 5.51 -4.10
CA ARG A 14 11.08 5.66 -5.34
C ARG A 14 9.96 4.61 -5.41
N VAL A 15 9.09 4.60 -4.41
CA VAL A 15 7.93 3.71 -4.31
C VAL A 15 6.68 4.46 -3.90
N ASN A 16 5.56 4.12 -4.53
CA ASN A 16 4.26 4.65 -4.19
C ASN A 16 3.28 3.48 -3.94
N LEU A 17 2.66 3.50 -2.76
CA LEU A 17 1.66 2.52 -2.31
C LEU A 17 0.23 3.02 -2.48
N ARG A 18 0.04 4.23 -3.04
CA ARG A 18 -1.27 4.81 -3.25
C ARG A 18 -2.08 3.93 -4.22
N ASP A 19 -3.34 3.68 -3.87
CA ASP A 19 -4.29 2.86 -4.63
C ASP A 19 -3.87 1.40 -4.84
N SER A 20 -2.82 0.95 -4.12
CA SER A 20 -2.39 -0.44 -4.12
C SER A 20 -3.25 -1.28 -3.18
N TYR A 21 -3.51 -2.53 -3.59
CA TYR A 21 -4.36 -3.45 -2.85
C TYR A 21 -3.87 -4.89 -3.02
N GLY A 22 -4.14 -5.71 -2.00
CA GLY A 22 -3.87 -7.14 -2.03
C GLY A 22 -5.10 -7.94 -2.46
N ARG A 23 -4.86 -9.02 -3.20
CA ARG A 23 -5.88 -10.03 -3.53
C ARG A 23 -5.32 -11.42 -3.28
N VAL A 24 -6.21 -12.31 -2.84
CA VAL A 24 -5.89 -13.74 -2.73
C VAL A 24 -6.38 -14.45 -3.99
N GLU A 25 -5.47 -15.15 -4.66
CA GLU A 25 -5.72 -15.88 -5.90
C GLU A 25 -5.07 -17.25 -5.81
N ALA A 26 -5.83 -18.32 -6.09
CA ALA A 26 -5.33 -19.71 -6.10
C ALA A 26 -4.53 -20.12 -4.84
N GLY A 27 -4.90 -19.60 -3.66
CA GLY A 27 -4.20 -19.91 -2.40
C GLY A 27 -2.90 -19.12 -2.18
N GLU A 28 -2.65 -18.08 -2.96
CA GLU A 28 -1.51 -17.18 -2.85
C GLU A 28 -1.97 -15.72 -2.73
N VAL A 29 -1.12 -14.87 -2.15
CA VAL A 29 -1.46 -13.45 -1.96
C VAL A 29 -0.59 -12.59 -2.88
N PHE A 30 -1.23 -11.76 -3.68
CA PHE A 30 -0.58 -10.83 -4.59
C PHE A 30 -0.94 -9.41 -4.20
N ILE A 31 0.00 -8.49 -4.36
CA ILE A 31 -0.30 -7.05 -4.34
C ILE A 31 -0.31 -6.51 -5.76
N TYR A 32 -1.33 -5.72 -6.03
CA TYR A 32 -1.61 -5.01 -7.27
C TYR A 32 -1.40 -3.51 -7.08
N ASN A 33 -1.11 -2.81 -8.19
CA ASN A 33 -1.00 -1.36 -8.27
C ASN A 33 0.04 -0.72 -7.33
N ILE A 34 1.03 -1.48 -6.84
CA ILE A 34 2.22 -0.85 -6.29
C ILE A 34 3.01 -0.26 -7.45
N HIS A 35 3.32 1.03 -7.37
CA HIS A 35 4.18 1.70 -8.32
C HIS A 35 5.60 1.78 -7.77
N ILE A 36 6.53 1.02 -8.36
CA ILE A 36 7.97 1.16 -8.10
C ILE A 36 8.57 1.77 -9.36
N SER A 37 9.20 2.94 -9.23
CA SER A 37 9.82 3.58 -10.38
C SER A 37 11.04 2.77 -10.84
N SER A 38 11.32 2.79 -12.14
CA SER A 38 12.52 2.16 -12.68
C SER A 38 13.79 2.74 -12.05
N TYR A 39 14.76 1.87 -11.80
CA TYR A 39 16.07 2.27 -11.29
C TYR A 39 16.87 2.96 -12.41
N SER A 40 17.54 4.07 -12.13
CA SER A 40 18.28 4.84 -13.16
C SER A 40 19.50 4.07 -13.68
N HIS A 41 20.21 3.35 -12.81
CA HIS A 41 21.40 2.56 -13.16
C HIS A 41 21.04 1.09 -13.43
N ARG A 42 19.97 0.86 -14.20
CA ARG A 42 19.42 -0.48 -14.46
C ARG A 42 20.13 -1.27 -15.57
N GLY A 43 20.88 -0.61 -16.45
CA GLY A 43 21.40 -1.22 -17.67
C GLY A 43 20.26 -1.89 -18.46
N TYR A 44 20.41 -3.17 -18.80
CA TYR A 44 19.42 -3.95 -19.55
C TYR A 44 18.27 -4.51 -18.69
N ALA A 45 18.35 -4.44 -17.36
CA ALA A 45 17.38 -5.08 -16.47
C ALA A 45 16.16 -4.18 -16.19
N ASP A 46 15.20 -4.15 -17.12
CA ASP A 46 13.93 -3.45 -16.91
C ASP A 46 12.93 -4.25 -16.07
N HIS A 47 12.01 -3.56 -15.42
CA HIS A 47 10.81 -4.14 -14.81
C HIS A 47 9.62 -3.21 -15.04
N GLU A 48 8.46 -3.81 -15.26
CA GLU A 48 7.20 -3.08 -15.29
C GLU A 48 6.89 -2.50 -13.90
N THR A 49 6.61 -1.19 -13.84
CA THR A 49 6.47 -0.43 -12.59
C THR A 49 5.29 -0.89 -11.75
N THR A 50 4.18 -1.26 -12.39
CA THR A 50 2.88 -1.65 -11.79
C THR A 50 2.66 -3.16 -11.71
N ARG A 51 3.68 -3.97 -12.04
CA ARG A 51 3.55 -5.43 -12.06
C ARG A 51 2.99 -6.00 -10.75
N ARG A 52 2.23 -7.09 -10.86
CA ARG A 52 1.73 -7.84 -9.70
C ARG A 52 2.88 -8.51 -8.94
N ARG A 53 2.88 -8.39 -7.62
CA ARG A 53 3.96 -8.90 -6.75
C ARG A 53 3.41 -9.89 -5.74
N LYS A 54 3.84 -11.16 -5.87
CA LYS A 54 3.53 -12.23 -4.90
C LYS A 54 4.17 -11.95 -3.54
N LEU A 55 3.38 -12.09 -2.47
CA LEU A 55 3.83 -12.08 -1.08
C LEU A 55 4.20 -13.48 -0.60
N LEU A 56 5.18 -13.53 0.30
CA LEU A 56 5.67 -14.75 0.91
C LEU A 56 5.09 -14.84 2.33
N LEU A 57 3.90 -15.44 2.44
CA LEU A 57 3.18 -15.63 3.71
C LEU A 57 3.13 -17.12 4.08
N LYS A 58 2.89 -17.42 5.36
CA LYS A 58 2.69 -18.81 5.80
C LYS A 58 1.31 -19.32 5.37
N LYS A 59 1.19 -20.63 5.10
CA LYS A 59 -0.08 -21.27 4.69
C LYS A 59 -1.23 -21.05 5.69
N SER A 60 -0.94 -20.95 6.99
CA SER A 60 -1.93 -20.65 8.03
C SER A 60 -2.42 -19.20 7.97
N GLU A 61 -1.53 -18.26 7.69
CA GLU A 61 -1.85 -16.83 7.53
C GLU A 61 -2.73 -16.63 6.30
N ILE A 62 -2.39 -17.27 5.18
CA ILE A 62 -3.18 -17.16 3.93
C ILE A 62 -4.61 -17.66 4.15
N ARG A 63 -4.79 -18.81 4.81
CA ARG A 63 -6.14 -19.31 5.16
C ARG A 63 -6.94 -18.32 6.01
N LYS A 64 -6.30 -17.67 6.98
CA LYS A 64 -6.94 -16.63 7.81
C LYS A 64 -7.33 -15.41 6.99
N LEU A 65 -6.53 -15.01 6.00
CA LEU A 65 -6.85 -13.90 5.11
C LEU A 65 -8.00 -14.25 4.15
N ILE A 66 -8.02 -15.47 3.60
CA ILE A 66 -9.11 -15.95 2.73
C ILE A 66 -10.47 -15.80 3.42
N GLY A 67 -10.61 -16.37 4.63
CA GLY A 67 -11.87 -16.28 5.38
C GLY A 67 -12.30 -14.83 5.62
N LYS A 68 -11.38 -13.96 6.04
CA LYS A 68 -11.70 -12.55 6.31
C LYS A 68 -12.03 -11.73 5.06
N THR A 69 -11.36 -12.00 3.94
CA THR A 69 -11.61 -11.27 2.68
C THR A 69 -12.91 -11.71 2.03
N VAL A 70 -13.19 -13.02 1.99
CA VAL A 70 -14.39 -13.58 1.34
C VAL A 70 -15.64 -13.35 2.20
N GLU A 71 -15.61 -13.68 3.50
CA GLU A 71 -16.82 -13.63 4.34
C GLU A 71 -17.23 -12.20 4.72
N ARG A 72 -16.26 -11.32 4.98
CA ARG A 72 -16.53 -9.98 5.54
C ARG A 72 -16.42 -8.85 4.52
N GLY A 73 -16.05 -9.17 3.27
CA GLY A 73 -15.78 -8.19 2.21
C GLY A 73 -14.67 -7.21 2.58
N MET A 74 -13.64 -7.69 3.30
CA MET A 74 -12.50 -6.87 3.72
C MET A 74 -11.42 -6.86 2.64
N THR A 75 -10.86 -5.69 2.37
CA THR A 75 -9.78 -5.50 1.40
C THR A 75 -8.43 -5.56 2.12
N LEU A 76 -7.44 -6.19 1.47
CA LEU A 76 -6.05 -6.14 1.90
C LEU A 76 -5.41 -4.85 1.39
N VAL A 77 -4.84 -4.06 2.28
CA VAL A 77 -4.20 -2.77 1.94
C VAL A 77 -2.77 -2.75 2.48
N PRO A 78 -1.74 -2.54 1.65
CA PRO A 78 -0.39 -2.35 2.13
C PRO A 78 -0.26 -0.98 2.82
N THR A 79 0.22 -0.97 4.06
CA THR A 79 0.34 0.26 4.87
C THR A 79 1.76 0.79 4.92
N ARG A 80 2.76 -0.11 5.00
CA ARG A 80 4.16 0.29 5.13
C ARG A 80 5.09 -0.72 4.48
N MET A 81 6.18 -0.25 3.89
CA MET A 81 7.32 -1.07 3.50
C MET A 81 8.52 -0.75 4.38
N HIS A 82 9.28 -1.77 4.76
CA HIS A 82 10.51 -1.61 5.55
C HIS A 82 11.55 -2.65 5.18
N PHE A 83 12.81 -2.33 5.39
CA PHE A 83 13.90 -3.29 5.20
C PHE A 83 14.13 -4.09 6.48
N ARG A 84 14.32 -5.40 6.34
CA ARG A 84 14.75 -6.30 7.41
C ARG A 84 15.63 -7.40 6.84
N GLU A 85 16.83 -7.57 7.40
CA GLU A 85 17.77 -8.64 7.00
C GLU A 85 18.03 -8.65 5.48
N GLY A 86 18.23 -7.46 4.89
CA GLY A 86 18.48 -7.31 3.45
C GLY A 86 17.26 -7.50 2.54
N ARG A 87 16.08 -7.81 3.08
CA ARG A 87 14.82 -8.00 2.33
C ARG A 87 13.85 -6.85 2.57
N VAL A 88 13.02 -6.56 1.57
CA VAL A 88 11.88 -5.66 1.73
C VAL A 88 10.70 -6.44 2.29
N LYS A 89 10.19 -6.01 3.45
CA LYS A 89 8.97 -6.52 4.06
C LYS A 89 7.85 -5.50 3.89
N VAL A 90 6.66 -5.99 3.56
CA VAL A 90 5.44 -5.19 3.43
C VAL A 90 4.51 -5.53 4.58
N VAL A 91 4.04 -4.50 5.28
CA VAL A 91 2.97 -4.61 6.27
C VAL A 91 1.65 -4.46 5.53
N ILE A 92 0.77 -5.44 5.67
CA ILE A 92 -0.59 -5.43 5.11
C ILE A 92 -1.60 -5.31 6.24
N GLY A 93 -2.61 -4.48 6.03
CA GLY A 93 -3.77 -4.34 6.90
C GLY A 93 -5.02 -4.88 6.22
N LEU A 94 -5.97 -5.35 7.03
CA LEU A 94 -7.33 -5.62 6.57
C LEU A 94 -8.18 -4.39 6.87
N ALA A 95 -8.81 -3.84 5.85
CA ALA A 95 -9.65 -2.67 5.97
C ALA A 95 -10.99 -2.89 5.27
N LYS A 96 -12.01 -2.18 5.74
CA LYS A 96 -13.29 -2.04 5.05
C LYS A 96 -13.49 -0.58 4.70
N GLY A 97 -13.99 -0.30 3.50
CA GLY A 97 -14.31 1.07 3.10
C GLY A 97 -15.33 1.69 4.05
N LYS A 98 -15.14 2.98 4.39
CA LYS A 98 -16.15 3.75 5.13
C LYS A 98 -17.42 3.85 4.29
N LYS A 99 -18.59 3.84 4.94
CA LYS A 99 -19.86 4.08 4.26
C LYS A 99 -19.92 5.54 3.75
N LEU A 100 -20.75 5.79 2.75
CA LEU A 100 -20.83 7.12 2.11
C LEU A 100 -21.21 8.22 3.10
N TYR A 101 -22.10 7.94 4.07
CA TYR A 101 -22.49 8.92 5.08
C TYR A 101 -21.29 9.28 5.99
N ASP A 102 -20.55 8.28 6.51
CA ASP A 102 -19.35 8.49 7.33
C ASP A 102 -18.27 9.28 6.57
N LYS A 103 -18.18 9.05 5.26
CA LYS A 103 -17.22 9.73 4.39
C LYS A 103 -17.54 11.22 4.28
N ARG A 104 -18.82 11.59 4.14
CA ARG A 104 -19.25 13.00 4.09
C ARG A 104 -18.90 13.74 5.38
N GLU A 105 -19.19 13.16 6.54
CA GLU A 105 -18.86 13.76 7.83
C GLU A 105 -17.35 13.91 8.02
N THR A 106 -16.57 12.88 7.65
CA THR A 106 -15.10 12.94 7.72
C THR A 106 -14.53 14.02 6.79
N LEU A 107 -15.12 14.23 5.61
CA LEU A 107 -14.71 15.26 4.66
C LEU A 107 -14.98 16.66 5.21
N ARG A 108 -16.19 16.91 5.72
CA ARG A 108 -16.54 18.19 6.36
C ARG A 108 -15.59 18.52 7.50
N ARG A 109 -15.33 17.56 8.38
CA ARG A 109 -14.41 17.76 9.51
C ARG A 109 -12.98 18.09 9.04
N ARG A 110 -12.49 17.43 7.99
CA ARG A 110 -11.18 17.73 7.40
C ARG A 110 -11.11 19.11 6.75
N GLU A 111 -12.19 19.58 6.13
CA GLU A 111 -12.27 20.92 5.54
C GLU A 111 -12.23 21.98 6.63
N ILE A 112 -13.07 21.83 7.67
CA ILE A 112 -13.09 22.72 8.84
C ILE A 112 -11.70 22.79 9.49
N ASP A 113 -11.08 21.64 9.80
CA ASP A 113 -9.74 21.59 10.41
C ASP A 113 -8.68 22.29 9.55
N ARG A 114 -8.80 22.18 8.22
CA ARG A 114 -7.87 22.82 7.27
C ARG A 114 -8.06 24.33 7.23
N GLU A 115 -9.31 24.81 7.24
CA GLU A 115 -9.62 26.24 7.29
C GLU A 115 -9.18 26.87 8.61
N THR A 116 -9.49 26.24 9.75
CA THR A 116 -9.04 26.70 11.06
C THR A 116 -7.52 26.82 11.13
N ARG A 117 -6.77 25.84 10.60
CA ARG A 117 -5.30 25.90 10.53
C ARG A 117 -4.79 27.04 9.65
N LYS A 118 -5.47 27.39 8.56
CA LYS A 118 -5.11 28.53 7.72
C LYS A 118 -5.29 29.84 8.48
N VAL A 119 -6.45 30.04 9.12
CA VAL A 119 -6.77 31.26 9.88
C VAL A 119 -5.80 31.46 11.04
N ILE A 120 -5.45 30.40 11.78
CA ILE A 120 -4.46 30.46 12.87
C ILE A 120 -3.08 30.87 12.33
N LYS A 121 -2.68 30.35 11.16
CA LYS A 121 -1.40 30.68 10.54
C LYS A 121 -1.36 32.13 10.02
N GLU A 122 -2.47 32.66 9.52
CA GLU A 122 -2.57 34.05 9.07
C GLU A 122 -2.58 35.04 10.24
N ARG A 123 -3.18 34.69 11.39
CA ARG A 123 -3.14 35.52 12.61
C ARG A 123 -1.80 35.52 13.35
N GLY A 124 -0.94 34.53 13.11
CA GLY A 124 0.38 34.44 13.71
C GLY A 124 1.50 35.13 12.92
N ARG A 125 1.14 35.87 11.87
CA ARG A 125 2.03 36.74 11.08
C ARG A 125 1.69 38.18 11.37
#